data_AF-A0AAJ2R218-F1
#
_entry.id   AF-A0AAJ2R218-F1
#
_cell.length_a   1.000
_cell.length_b   1.000
_cell.length_c   1.000
_cell.angle_alpha   90.00
_cell.angle_beta   90.00
_cell.angle_gamma   90.00
#
_symmetry.space_group_name_H-M   'P 1'
#
loop_
_entity.id
_entity.type
_entity.pdbx_description
1 polymer ?
#
loop_
_entity_poly.entity_id
_entity_poly.type
_entity_poly.pdbx_seq_one_letter_code
_entity_poly.pdbx_strand_id
1 'polypeptide(L)'
;MSGQAAVITLTTATSSTSSSSHSRTSYQTSKTQDTVRHLLTDDGQGSFGPDGTISYAGKFANVRLVRLDSRTEGYNSDFEDAKTFETTSMSGGGGDPGSTSASSKGGDRSDTSVSEEILAASTVTVTYAEGFASPQHHVMGYTPEPLTLDLCPYTTDYIVPGSVRFRWMGQVYEDYDGVLVRGRTSTSAGIVAGALDYSSGVARITDYVVGGSPTDFAVESLWTVRQNWTTASIFMRTAAAPVKPSGFVMNLSDATGAQITAIAGVDGLITGDHLRGRIDYQTGVVELQFGDYVLDTSLTAAQKSEWWYSADDIGAVQPDKIWRPWPVDPTTLRYNSVSYFYLPLDETVIGLDPVRLPQDGRVPIYRVGGYLVIGHTGKIGPAQLTNGQTLNCGRTRLSRVYLVGADSKLIHQGWTVDLDAGLVTVQDTTGWVQPVRVFHRIEEMARASDVQISGAITLTKSLSHEFPVGSIVSNALMSGTLRARVSHLFDQNTWTGRWQDVVDGAEALASYNDTVAPIQVTNAGAIPQRWMLRFKDTTNFECIGQDVGNIGSGSINTDFAPINPISGQPYFTVRAIGWGQGWAAGNVLRINTVGAMQPFAAIRTVQPSEAAGTDYAFELLTRGDVDRPPTNPQTI
;
A
#
# COMPACT_ATOMS: atom_id res chain seq x y z
N MET A 1 -2.69 17.17 -52.54
CA MET A 1 -2.17 17.27 -53.91
C MET A 1 -1.77 15.87 -54.34
N SER A 2 -2.26 15.43 -55.49
CA SER A 2 -2.19 14.05 -55.98
C SER A 2 -0.79 13.68 -56.48
N GLY A 3 -0.07 12.84 -55.74
CA GLY A 3 1.07 12.09 -56.27
C GLY A 3 0.56 10.79 -56.91
N GLN A 4 0.52 10.74 -58.23
CA GLN A 4 0.22 9.50 -58.97
C GLN A 4 1.30 8.45 -58.66
N ALA A 5 0.91 7.27 -58.17
CA ALA A 5 1.74 6.09 -58.23
C ALA A 5 2.02 5.77 -59.71
N ALA A 6 3.29 5.82 -60.12
CA ALA A 6 3.69 5.53 -61.48
C ALA A 6 3.50 4.04 -61.77
N VAL A 7 2.45 3.70 -62.53
CA VAL A 7 2.29 2.36 -63.12
C VAL A 7 3.33 2.22 -64.24
N ILE A 8 4.34 1.39 -64.03
CA ILE A 8 5.28 1.00 -65.09
C ILE A 8 4.51 0.09 -66.05
N THR A 9 4.07 0.63 -67.18
CA THR A 9 3.52 -0.15 -68.29
C THR A 9 4.69 -0.77 -69.05
N LEU A 10 4.94 -2.07 -68.86
CA LEU A 10 5.86 -2.82 -69.70
C LEU A 10 5.24 -2.96 -71.10
N THR A 11 5.67 -2.10 -72.02
CA THR A 11 5.34 -2.21 -73.44
C THR A 11 6.51 -2.92 -74.12
N THR A 12 6.38 -4.21 -74.40
CA THR A 12 7.38 -4.93 -75.21
C THR A 12 7.16 -4.56 -76.67
N ALA A 13 7.86 -3.54 -77.15
CA ALA A 13 7.93 -3.21 -78.56
C ALA A 13 9.17 -3.90 -79.18
N THR A 14 8.95 -4.95 -79.98
CA THR A 14 10.02 -5.51 -80.81
C THR A 14 10.25 -4.60 -82.01
N SER A 15 11.35 -3.84 -81.99
CA SER A 15 11.81 -3.03 -83.13
C SER A 15 12.97 -3.72 -83.86
N SER A 16 13.10 -3.48 -85.17
CA SER A 16 14.21 -3.97 -86.00
C SER A 16 15.44 -3.06 -85.97
N THR A 17 15.52 -2.15 -85.01
CA THR A 17 16.61 -1.16 -84.87
C THR A 17 17.45 -1.46 -83.65
N SER A 18 18.76 -1.58 -83.85
CA SER A 18 19.75 -1.93 -82.82
C SER A 18 19.96 -0.77 -81.86
N SER A 19 19.18 -0.72 -80.78
CA SER A 19 19.29 0.28 -79.72
C SER A 19 19.47 -0.41 -78.38
N SER A 20 20.43 0.05 -77.58
CA SER A 20 20.56 -0.42 -76.21
C SER A 20 19.40 0.11 -75.37
N SER A 21 18.92 -0.72 -74.45
CA SER A 21 17.88 -0.33 -73.49
C SER A 21 18.29 -0.72 -72.08
N HIS A 22 18.02 0.17 -71.13
CA HIS A 22 18.13 -0.11 -69.71
C HIS A 22 16.76 0.04 -69.09
N SER A 23 16.34 -0.97 -68.35
CA SER A 23 15.21 -0.86 -67.43
C SER A 23 15.64 -1.29 -66.05
N ARG A 24 15.22 -0.47 -65.07
CA ARG A 24 15.42 -0.71 -63.65
C ARG A 24 14.03 -0.89 -63.04
N THR A 25 13.85 -1.96 -62.28
CA THR A 25 12.64 -2.20 -61.50
C THR A 25 13.04 -2.39 -60.06
N SER A 26 12.60 -1.49 -59.19
CA SER A 26 12.80 -1.58 -57.74
C SER A 26 11.53 -2.11 -57.10
N TYR A 27 11.68 -2.98 -56.11
CA TYR A 27 10.57 -3.39 -55.26
C TYR A 27 11.04 -3.61 -53.83
N GLN A 28 10.27 -3.07 -52.89
CA GLN A 28 10.51 -3.27 -51.47
C GLN A 28 10.20 -4.73 -51.10
N THR A 29 11.21 -5.41 -50.56
CA THR A 29 11.08 -6.78 -50.02
C THR A 29 10.84 -6.74 -48.50
N SER A 30 11.24 -5.65 -47.83
CA SER A 30 10.91 -5.32 -46.44
C SER A 30 11.01 -3.80 -46.17
N LYS A 31 10.66 -3.34 -44.97
CA LYS A 31 10.87 -1.94 -44.52
C LYS A 31 12.33 -1.49 -44.55
N THR A 32 13.28 -2.42 -44.53
CA THR A 32 14.73 -2.15 -44.49
C THR A 32 15.48 -2.67 -45.72
N GLN A 33 14.78 -3.27 -46.68
CA GLN A 33 15.39 -3.92 -47.84
C GLN A 33 14.61 -3.63 -49.13
N ASP A 34 15.27 -2.93 -50.05
CA ASP A 34 14.82 -2.74 -51.44
C ASP A 34 15.57 -3.70 -52.36
N THR A 35 14.87 -4.31 -53.31
CA THR A 35 15.46 -5.19 -54.32
C THR A 35 15.36 -4.54 -55.68
N VAL A 36 16.52 -4.32 -56.30
CA VAL A 36 16.64 -3.66 -57.59
C VAL A 36 16.98 -4.70 -58.65
N ARG A 37 16.09 -4.86 -59.63
CA ARG A 37 16.33 -5.65 -60.83
C ARG A 37 16.75 -4.73 -61.98
N HIS A 38 17.85 -5.10 -62.64
CA HIS A 38 18.32 -4.45 -63.87
C HIS A 38 18.11 -5.38 -65.06
N LEU A 39 17.55 -4.86 -66.15
CA LEU A 39 17.52 -5.51 -67.45
C LEU A 39 18.21 -4.58 -68.46
N LEU A 40 19.25 -5.10 -69.09
CA LEU A 40 20.05 -4.40 -70.09
C LEU A 40 19.93 -5.14 -71.41
N THR A 41 19.79 -4.40 -72.51
CA THR A 41 19.85 -4.92 -73.88
C THR A 41 20.93 -4.14 -74.60
N ASP A 42 21.81 -4.84 -75.32
CA ASP A 42 22.86 -4.19 -76.11
C ASP A 42 22.30 -3.53 -77.38
N ASP A 43 23.11 -2.67 -77.98
CA ASP A 43 22.84 -1.98 -79.25
C ASP A 43 23.38 -2.70 -80.49
N GLY A 44 23.88 -3.93 -80.35
CA GLY A 44 24.54 -4.69 -81.41
C GLY A 44 25.92 -4.15 -81.81
N GLN A 45 26.43 -3.08 -81.17
CA GLN A 45 27.72 -2.43 -81.48
C GLN A 45 28.69 -2.42 -80.28
N GLY A 46 28.31 -3.06 -79.18
CA GLY A 46 29.19 -3.30 -78.04
C GLY A 46 28.91 -2.42 -76.82
N SER A 47 27.74 -1.77 -76.75
CA SER A 47 27.37 -0.90 -75.64
C SER A 47 26.05 -1.34 -74.99
N PHE A 48 26.00 -1.25 -73.66
CA PHE A 48 24.76 -1.30 -72.87
C PHE A 48 24.28 0.11 -72.46
N GLY A 49 24.81 1.16 -73.10
CA GLY A 49 24.58 2.55 -72.71
C GLY A 49 25.49 3.01 -71.56
N PRO A 50 25.03 3.89 -70.65
CA PRO A 50 25.86 4.43 -69.57
C PRO A 50 26.20 3.40 -68.48
N ASP A 51 25.57 2.22 -68.50
CA ASP A 51 25.68 1.19 -67.46
C ASP A 51 26.60 0.02 -67.82
N GLY A 52 27.23 0.01 -69.00
CA GLY A 52 28.20 -1.02 -69.35
C GLY A 52 28.57 -1.13 -70.84
N THR A 53 29.50 -2.05 -71.13
CA THR A 53 29.96 -2.39 -72.49
C THR A 53 30.06 -3.91 -72.68
N ILE A 54 30.00 -4.38 -73.92
CA ILE A 54 30.21 -5.79 -74.29
C ILE A 54 31.23 -5.91 -75.42
N SER A 55 32.21 -6.80 -75.25
CA SER A 55 33.19 -7.14 -76.26
C SER A 55 32.86 -8.49 -76.89
N TYR A 56 32.33 -8.47 -78.11
CA TYR A 56 32.01 -9.69 -78.85
C TYR A 56 33.25 -10.51 -79.20
N ALA A 57 34.35 -9.84 -79.58
CA ALA A 57 35.62 -10.49 -79.91
C ALA A 57 36.35 -11.01 -78.65
N GLY A 58 36.28 -10.23 -77.56
CA GLY A 58 36.89 -10.60 -76.27
C GLY A 58 36.07 -11.58 -75.45
N LYS A 59 34.78 -11.80 -75.81
CA LYS A 59 33.81 -12.65 -75.10
C LYS A 59 33.63 -12.30 -73.62
N PHE A 60 33.62 -11.02 -73.30
CA PHE A 60 33.31 -10.54 -71.95
C PHE A 60 32.41 -9.30 -71.99
N ALA A 61 31.63 -9.11 -70.93
CA ALA A 61 30.78 -7.96 -70.69
C ALA A 61 31.19 -7.28 -69.38
N ASN A 62 31.12 -5.94 -69.35
CA ASN A 62 31.35 -5.14 -68.15
C ASN A 62 30.08 -4.33 -67.87
N VAL A 63 29.52 -4.49 -66.67
CA VAL A 63 28.23 -3.91 -66.30
C VAL A 63 28.30 -3.36 -64.87
N ARG A 64 27.78 -2.15 -64.67
CA ARG A 64 27.66 -1.50 -63.37
C ARG A 64 26.23 -1.65 -62.83
N LEU A 65 26.07 -2.44 -61.77
CA LEU A 65 24.75 -2.77 -61.18
C LEU A 65 24.51 -2.19 -59.78
N VAL A 66 25.49 -1.45 -59.23
CA VAL A 66 25.47 -0.96 -57.84
C VAL A 66 25.79 0.54 -57.80
N ARG A 67 24.97 1.32 -57.09
CA ARG A 67 25.09 2.75 -56.77
C ARG A 67 24.61 2.99 -55.32
N LEU A 68 25.54 3.34 -54.42
CA LEU A 68 25.32 3.56 -52.98
C LEU A 68 24.58 4.88 -52.65
N ASP A 69 23.35 5.10 -53.13
CA ASP A 69 22.63 6.38 -52.99
C ASP A 69 21.29 6.33 -52.22
N SER A 70 20.89 5.18 -51.65
CA SER A 70 19.64 5.00 -50.89
C SER A 70 19.67 5.55 -49.45
N ARG A 71 18.52 6.02 -48.92
CA ARG A 71 18.34 6.56 -47.55
C ARG A 71 17.04 6.06 -46.89
N THR A 72 16.98 5.97 -45.56
CA THR A 72 15.78 5.61 -44.75
C THR A 72 15.55 6.62 -43.62
N GLU A 73 14.28 6.88 -43.24
CA GLU A 73 13.92 7.78 -42.13
C GLU A 73 13.79 7.04 -40.79
N GLY A 74 14.41 7.58 -39.72
CA GLY A 74 14.32 7.06 -38.34
C GLY A 74 13.89 8.13 -37.32
N TYR A 75 13.32 7.69 -36.19
CA TYR A 75 13.03 8.54 -35.03
C TYR A 75 14.18 8.47 -34.02
N ASN A 76 14.70 9.64 -33.64
CA ASN A 76 15.77 9.78 -32.67
C ASN A 76 15.16 9.83 -31.26
N SER A 77 15.49 8.90 -30.36
CA SER A 77 14.98 8.91 -28.97
C SER A 77 15.35 10.21 -28.25
N ASP A 78 14.54 10.68 -27.32
CA ASP A 78 14.86 11.86 -26.53
C ASP A 78 15.76 11.51 -25.33
N PHE A 79 16.76 12.36 -25.05
CA PHE A 79 17.57 12.28 -23.84
C PHE A 79 18.04 13.66 -23.37
N GLU A 80 18.39 13.78 -22.09
CA GLU A 80 18.99 15.00 -21.56
C GLU A 80 20.51 14.98 -21.67
N ASP A 81 21.08 16.13 -22.01
CA ASP A 81 22.52 16.35 -22.11
C ASP A 81 23.26 15.92 -20.82
N ALA A 82 24.31 15.12 -20.99
CA ALA A 82 24.99 14.47 -19.88
C ALA A 82 25.68 15.46 -18.92
N LYS A 83 26.16 16.61 -19.42
CA LYS A 83 26.81 17.65 -18.60
C LYS A 83 25.80 18.43 -17.76
N THR A 84 24.61 18.64 -18.32
CA THR A 84 23.50 19.31 -17.62
C THR A 84 22.91 18.42 -16.51
N PHE A 85 22.83 17.10 -16.74
CA PHE A 85 22.43 16.13 -15.73
C PHE A 85 23.31 16.18 -14.45
N GLU A 86 24.64 16.27 -14.63
CA GLU A 86 25.61 16.29 -13.51
C GLU A 86 25.62 17.61 -12.72
N THR A 87 25.26 18.73 -13.38
CA THR A 87 25.30 20.06 -12.75
C THR A 87 23.98 20.46 -12.08
N THR A 88 22.89 19.77 -12.41
CA THR A 88 21.58 19.99 -11.80
C THR A 88 21.57 19.39 -10.40
N SER A 89 21.51 20.23 -9.36
CA SER A 89 21.30 19.76 -7.99
C SER A 89 19.82 19.78 -7.66
N MET A 90 19.30 18.68 -7.08
CA MET A 90 17.98 18.66 -6.46
C MET A 90 18.02 19.49 -5.16
N SER A 91 18.12 20.82 -5.29
CA SER A 91 18.08 21.73 -4.16
C SER A 91 16.63 22.14 -3.90
N GLY A 92 16.16 21.94 -2.67
CA GLY A 92 14.77 22.07 -2.22
C GLY A 92 14.15 23.48 -2.23
N GLY A 93 14.48 24.33 -3.19
CA GLY A 93 13.69 25.51 -3.53
C GLY A 93 12.73 25.14 -4.65
N GLY A 94 11.42 25.28 -4.45
CA GLY A 94 10.36 24.80 -5.34
C GLY A 94 10.25 25.51 -6.71
N GLY A 95 11.35 25.72 -7.41
CA GLY A 95 11.36 25.81 -8.86
C GLY A 95 11.34 24.39 -9.43
N ASP A 96 10.49 24.18 -10.43
CA ASP A 96 10.59 23.01 -11.30
C ASP A 96 12.06 22.84 -11.73
N PRO A 97 12.68 21.64 -11.70
CA PRO A 97 13.88 21.40 -12.47
C PRO A 97 13.45 21.35 -13.93
N GLY A 98 13.10 22.52 -14.45
CA GLY A 98 12.66 22.70 -15.81
C GLY A 98 13.85 22.39 -16.69
N SER A 99 13.75 21.27 -17.39
CA SER A 99 14.38 21.09 -18.69
C SER A 99 14.12 22.35 -19.50
N THR A 100 15.06 23.28 -19.48
CA THR A 100 15.03 24.40 -20.42
C THR A 100 15.25 23.77 -21.78
N SER A 101 14.52 24.16 -22.82
CA SER A 101 14.57 23.59 -24.17
C SER A 101 15.96 23.56 -24.86
N ALA A 102 17.01 24.01 -24.16
CA ALA A 102 18.41 23.94 -24.56
C ALA A 102 19.16 22.70 -24.01
N SER A 103 18.60 21.91 -23.08
CA SER A 103 19.23 20.72 -22.48
C SER A 103 18.71 19.38 -23.00
N SER A 104 17.57 19.37 -23.68
CA SER A 104 17.00 18.19 -24.35
C SER A 104 17.63 17.98 -25.73
N LYS A 105 18.16 16.79 -26.00
CA LYS A 105 18.70 16.34 -27.31
C LYS A 105 17.86 15.17 -27.84
N GLY A 106 17.77 15.02 -29.16
CA GLY A 106 16.92 13.99 -29.80
C GLY A 106 15.46 14.43 -29.93
N GLY A 107 14.57 13.50 -30.29
CA GLY A 107 13.15 13.79 -30.59
C GLY A 107 12.86 14.19 -32.05
N ASP A 108 13.91 14.34 -32.87
CA ASP A 108 13.81 14.67 -34.30
C ASP A 108 13.66 13.42 -35.18
N ARG A 109 13.09 13.61 -36.37
CA ARG A 109 13.16 12.65 -37.49
C ARG A 109 14.31 13.01 -38.40
N SER A 110 15.18 12.05 -38.72
CA SER A 110 16.31 12.27 -39.64
C SER A 110 16.50 11.13 -40.65
N ASP A 111 17.04 11.48 -41.82
CA ASP A 111 17.42 10.56 -42.89
C ASP A 111 18.79 9.91 -42.60
N THR A 112 18.86 8.58 -42.59
CA THR A 112 20.12 7.82 -42.53
C THR A 112 20.43 7.22 -43.90
N SER A 113 21.67 7.33 -44.37
CA SER A 113 22.12 6.68 -45.61
C SER A 113 22.24 5.16 -45.44
N VAL A 114 21.69 4.40 -46.39
CA VAL A 114 21.81 2.93 -46.45
C VAL A 114 23.22 2.59 -46.94
N SER A 115 24.03 1.94 -46.11
CA SER A 115 25.45 1.71 -46.40
C SER A 115 25.78 0.46 -47.21
N GLU A 116 24.81 -0.40 -47.56
CA GLU A 116 25.09 -1.63 -48.31
C GLU A 116 24.09 -1.89 -49.43
N GLU A 117 24.57 -1.89 -50.68
CA GLU A 117 23.92 -2.50 -51.83
C GLU A 117 24.81 -3.68 -52.29
N ILE A 118 24.28 -4.90 -52.19
CA ILE A 118 25.02 -6.14 -52.44
C ILE A 118 24.42 -6.85 -53.66
N LEU A 119 25.26 -7.20 -54.64
CA LEU A 119 24.86 -8.08 -55.74
C LEU A 119 24.79 -9.52 -55.21
N ALA A 120 23.58 -10.07 -55.06
CA ALA A 120 23.38 -11.43 -54.58
C ALA A 120 24.13 -12.46 -55.44
N ALA A 121 24.72 -13.48 -54.81
CA ALA A 121 25.72 -14.38 -55.42
C ALA A 121 25.23 -15.30 -56.58
N SER A 122 24.00 -15.13 -57.11
CA SER A 122 23.40 -16.06 -58.08
C SER A 122 22.39 -15.44 -59.06
N THR A 123 22.53 -14.17 -59.46
CA THR A 123 21.44 -13.42 -60.14
C THR A 123 21.71 -12.92 -61.55
N VAL A 124 22.85 -13.23 -62.17
CA VAL A 124 23.11 -12.81 -63.57
C VAL A 124 22.71 -13.92 -64.54
N THR A 125 21.63 -13.69 -65.31
CA THR A 125 21.24 -14.54 -66.44
C THR A 125 21.52 -13.80 -67.74
N VAL A 126 22.32 -14.41 -68.62
CA VAL A 126 22.61 -13.88 -69.96
C VAL A 126 21.86 -14.74 -70.97
N THR A 127 20.95 -14.13 -71.72
CA THR A 127 20.24 -14.78 -72.83
C THR A 127 20.76 -14.20 -74.13
N TYR A 128 21.22 -15.04 -75.03
CA TYR A 128 21.69 -14.64 -76.37
C TYR A 128 21.03 -15.52 -77.42
N ALA A 129 20.87 -14.99 -78.63
CA ALA A 129 20.39 -15.75 -79.77
C ALA A 129 21.49 -15.82 -80.83
N GLU A 130 21.69 -17.01 -81.40
CA GLU A 130 22.41 -17.16 -82.66
C GLU A 130 21.38 -17.03 -83.80
N GLY A 131 21.68 -16.17 -84.79
CA GLY A 131 20.68 -15.61 -85.72
C GLY A 131 19.70 -16.60 -86.36
N PHE A 132 18.45 -16.17 -86.53
CA PHE A 132 17.39 -16.98 -87.13
C PHE A 132 17.18 -16.63 -88.60
N ALA A 133 17.03 -17.64 -89.47
CA ALA A 133 16.86 -17.48 -90.92
C ALA A 133 15.42 -17.09 -91.35
N SER A 134 14.43 -17.14 -90.45
CA SER A 134 13.06 -16.63 -90.68
C SER A 134 12.25 -16.54 -89.38
N PRO A 135 11.14 -15.76 -89.31
CA PRO A 135 10.34 -15.60 -88.10
C PRO A 135 9.59 -16.88 -87.70
N GLN A 136 9.67 -17.30 -86.43
CA GLN A 136 8.85 -18.37 -85.85
C GLN A 136 7.89 -17.82 -84.80
N HIS A 137 6.66 -18.32 -84.82
CA HIS A 137 5.64 -17.98 -83.82
C HIS A 137 5.87 -18.80 -82.55
N HIS A 138 6.02 -18.15 -81.41
CA HIS A 138 6.21 -18.79 -80.11
C HIS A 138 5.21 -18.22 -79.11
N VAL A 139 4.65 -19.09 -78.26
CA VAL A 139 3.80 -18.70 -77.13
C VAL A 139 4.62 -18.88 -75.86
N MET A 140 4.84 -17.79 -75.12
CA MET A 140 5.47 -17.85 -73.81
C MET A 140 4.40 -17.67 -72.72
N GLY A 141 4.49 -18.51 -71.68
CA GLY A 141 3.78 -18.25 -70.43
C GLY A 141 4.61 -17.28 -69.59
N TYR A 142 4.01 -16.16 -69.18
CA TYR A 142 4.58 -15.21 -68.24
C TYR A 142 3.87 -15.36 -66.91
N THR A 143 4.61 -15.77 -65.87
CA THR A 143 4.13 -15.68 -64.48
C THR A 143 4.58 -14.35 -63.93
N PRO A 144 3.65 -13.42 -63.61
CA PRO A 144 4.01 -12.16 -62.99
C PRO A 144 4.67 -12.39 -61.62
N GLU A 145 5.61 -11.53 -61.26
CA GLU A 145 6.19 -11.57 -59.92
C GLU A 145 5.15 -11.11 -58.87
N PRO A 146 5.28 -11.56 -57.61
CA PRO A 146 4.46 -11.07 -56.52
C PRO A 146 4.54 -9.56 -56.39
N LEU A 147 3.40 -8.91 -56.21
CA LEU A 147 3.33 -7.47 -56.00
C LEU A 147 3.43 -7.15 -54.52
N THR A 148 4.22 -6.14 -54.18
CA THR A 148 4.26 -5.56 -52.84
C THR A 148 3.49 -4.25 -52.83
N LEU A 149 2.54 -4.10 -51.92
CA LEU A 149 1.80 -2.87 -51.66
C LEU A 149 2.05 -2.41 -50.22
N ASP A 150 2.55 -1.19 -50.06
CA ASP A 150 2.59 -0.54 -48.75
C ASP A 150 1.21 0.09 -48.46
N LEU A 151 0.53 -0.41 -47.44
CA LEU A 151 -0.78 0.09 -47.03
C LEU A 151 -0.67 1.28 -46.07
N CYS A 152 0.52 1.52 -45.50
CA CYS A 152 0.80 2.54 -44.49
C CYS A 152 1.97 3.46 -44.88
N PRO A 153 2.06 4.03 -46.10
CA PRO A 153 3.27 4.70 -46.59
C PRO A 153 3.67 5.99 -45.86
N TYR A 154 2.78 6.53 -45.02
CA TYR A 154 3.00 7.77 -44.28
C TYR A 154 3.10 7.56 -42.76
N THR A 155 3.04 6.30 -42.30
CA THR A 155 2.97 5.99 -40.87
C THR A 155 3.76 4.72 -40.54
N THR A 156 4.39 4.68 -39.37
CA THR A 156 5.09 3.49 -38.87
C THR A 156 4.21 2.63 -37.96
N ASP A 157 2.92 2.93 -37.89
CA ASP A 157 1.94 2.24 -37.05
C ASP A 157 1.77 0.78 -37.47
N TYR A 158 1.42 -0.07 -36.50
CA TYR A 158 1.07 -1.46 -36.76
C TYR A 158 -0.35 -1.57 -37.26
N ILE A 159 -0.61 -2.50 -38.18
CA ILE A 159 -1.96 -2.84 -38.62
C ILE A 159 -2.60 -3.73 -37.56
N VAL A 160 -3.85 -3.44 -37.20
CA VAL A 160 -4.65 -4.31 -36.33
C VAL A 160 -5.05 -5.57 -37.13
N PRO A 161 -4.73 -6.79 -36.66
CA PRO A 161 -5.07 -8.03 -37.36
C PRO A 161 -6.57 -8.16 -37.70
N GLY A 162 -6.87 -8.62 -38.91
CA GLY A 162 -8.24 -8.82 -39.41
C GLY A 162 -8.97 -7.52 -39.79
N SER A 163 -8.28 -6.37 -39.79
CA SER A 163 -8.92 -5.07 -40.11
C SER A 163 -8.78 -4.64 -41.57
N VAL A 164 -7.93 -5.31 -42.35
CA VAL A 164 -7.56 -4.86 -43.70
C VAL A 164 -8.53 -5.37 -44.75
N ARG A 165 -9.04 -4.42 -45.54
CA ARG A 165 -9.78 -4.67 -46.77
C ARG A 165 -9.45 -3.60 -47.79
N PHE A 166 -9.05 -4.01 -48.99
CA PHE A 166 -8.80 -3.08 -50.09
C PHE A 166 -9.27 -3.67 -51.43
N ARG A 167 -9.62 -2.77 -52.36
CA ARG A 167 -9.99 -3.09 -53.73
C ARG A 167 -8.87 -2.72 -54.66
N TRP A 168 -8.50 -3.64 -55.54
CA TRP A 168 -7.47 -3.45 -56.54
C TRP A 168 -7.74 -4.31 -57.78
N MET A 169 -7.59 -3.74 -58.98
CA MET A 169 -7.86 -4.41 -60.28
C MET A 169 -9.24 -5.08 -60.38
N GLY A 170 -10.26 -4.48 -59.75
CA GLY A 170 -11.63 -5.02 -59.75
C GLY A 170 -11.84 -6.22 -58.83
N GLN A 171 -10.86 -6.58 -58.00
CA GLN A 171 -10.98 -7.61 -56.96
C GLN A 171 -10.91 -6.96 -55.56
N VAL A 172 -11.59 -7.57 -54.59
CA VAL A 172 -11.51 -7.19 -53.18
C VAL A 172 -10.62 -8.20 -52.46
N TYR A 173 -9.66 -7.68 -51.69
CA TYR A 173 -8.71 -8.41 -50.87
C TYR A 173 -9.06 -8.15 -49.40
N GLU A 174 -9.18 -9.22 -48.63
CA GLU A 174 -9.50 -9.18 -47.21
C GLU A 174 -8.42 -9.94 -46.43
N ASP A 175 -8.02 -9.40 -45.29
CA ASP A 175 -7.07 -10.03 -44.38
C ASP A 175 -7.76 -11.02 -43.43
N TYR A 176 -7.16 -12.20 -43.33
CA TYR A 176 -7.46 -13.22 -42.34
C TYR A 176 -6.17 -13.84 -41.81
N ASP A 177 -5.81 -13.48 -40.58
CA ASP A 177 -4.67 -14.06 -39.85
C ASP A 177 -3.34 -13.94 -40.63
N GLY A 178 -3.12 -12.79 -41.27
CA GLY A 178 -1.91 -12.48 -42.02
C GLY A 178 -1.92 -13.04 -43.44
N VAL A 179 -3.05 -13.62 -43.88
CA VAL A 179 -3.25 -14.12 -45.24
C VAL A 179 -4.27 -13.23 -45.95
N LEU A 180 -3.89 -12.72 -47.13
CA LEU A 180 -4.80 -11.97 -47.98
C LEU A 180 -5.63 -12.94 -48.82
N VAL A 181 -6.95 -12.81 -48.77
CA VAL A 181 -7.90 -13.66 -49.48
C VAL A 181 -8.73 -12.81 -50.43
N ARG A 182 -8.93 -13.27 -51.66
CA ARG A 182 -9.79 -12.64 -52.66
C ARG A 182 -11.08 -13.42 -52.89
N GLY A 183 -12.17 -12.70 -53.20
CA GLY A 183 -13.45 -13.30 -53.62
C GLY A 183 -14.16 -14.14 -52.55
N ARG A 184 -13.88 -13.88 -51.28
CA ARG A 184 -14.54 -14.53 -50.15
C ARG A 184 -16.00 -14.09 -50.05
N THR A 185 -16.87 -15.00 -49.66
CA THR A 185 -18.29 -14.72 -49.37
C THR A 185 -18.69 -15.45 -48.09
N SER A 186 -19.92 -15.24 -47.59
CA SER A 186 -20.43 -15.95 -46.41
C SER A 186 -20.49 -17.48 -46.57
N THR A 187 -20.39 -18.00 -47.80
CA THR A 187 -20.49 -19.44 -48.12
C THR A 187 -19.29 -19.99 -48.88
N SER A 188 -18.29 -19.17 -49.24
CA SER A 188 -17.08 -19.59 -49.96
C SER A 188 -15.84 -19.04 -49.27
N ALA A 189 -14.86 -19.90 -49.02
CA ALA A 189 -13.64 -19.56 -48.31
C ALA A 189 -12.75 -18.54 -49.04
N GLY A 190 -13.00 -18.29 -50.34
CA GLY A 190 -12.18 -17.41 -51.19
C GLY A 190 -10.91 -18.10 -51.70
N ILE A 191 -10.08 -17.33 -52.39
CA ILE A 191 -8.78 -17.79 -52.93
C ILE A 191 -7.67 -17.06 -52.18
N VAL A 192 -6.69 -17.79 -51.67
CA VAL A 192 -5.50 -17.21 -51.03
C VAL A 192 -4.72 -16.44 -52.09
N ALA A 193 -4.59 -15.14 -51.87
CA ALA A 193 -4.10 -14.18 -52.83
C ALA A 193 -2.75 -13.56 -52.42
N GLY A 194 -2.32 -13.77 -51.17
CA GLY A 194 -1.08 -13.21 -50.66
C GLY A 194 -0.95 -13.31 -49.14
N ALA A 195 -0.01 -12.54 -48.59
CA ALA A 195 0.21 -12.41 -47.16
C ALA A 195 0.29 -10.92 -46.76
N LEU A 196 -0.02 -10.64 -45.51
CA LEU A 196 0.04 -9.31 -44.90
C LEU A 196 0.94 -9.36 -43.67
N ASP A 197 1.91 -8.46 -43.60
CA ASP A 197 2.71 -8.28 -42.40
C ASP A 197 2.16 -7.09 -41.60
N TYR A 198 1.59 -7.39 -40.44
CA TYR A 198 1.00 -6.40 -39.54
C TYR A 198 2.01 -5.40 -38.98
N SER A 199 3.27 -5.81 -38.85
CA SER A 199 4.33 -4.99 -38.28
C SER A 199 4.88 -3.99 -39.30
N SER A 200 5.01 -4.42 -40.55
CA SER A 200 5.48 -3.56 -41.65
C SER A 200 4.37 -2.81 -42.37
N GLY A 201 3.11 -3.26 -42.27
CA GLY A 201 2.00 -2.67 -43.02
C GLY A 201 2.03 -3.03 -44.51
N VAL A 202 2.85 -4.02 -44.88
CA VAL A 202 3.11 -4.40 -46.27
C VAL A 202 2.28 -5.63 -46.65
N ALA A 203 1.48 -5.46 -47.70
CA ALA A 203 0.71 -6.51 -48.34
C ALA A 203 1.49 -7.10 -49.53
N ARG A 204 1.83 -8.39 -49.45
CA ARG A 204 2.48 -9.14 -50.54
C ARG A 204 1.45 -9.98 -51.27
N ILE A 205 1.08 -9.57 -52.47
CA ILE A 205 0.09 -10.23 -53.32
C ILE A 205 0.79 -11.17 -54.30
N THR A 206 0.52 -12.46 -54.18
CA THR A 206 1.11 -13.52 -55.02
C THR A 206 0.16 -14.03 -56.10
N ASP A 207 -1.16 -13.84 -55.93
CA ASP A 207 -2.17 -14.24 -56.92
C ASP A 207 -3.17 -13.07 -57.11
N TYR A 208 -3.21 -12.56 -58.34
CA TYR A 208 -4.09 -11.46 -58.73
C TYR A 208 -4.64 -11.66 -60.14
N VAL A 209 -5.83 -11.11 -60.38
CA VAL A 209 -6.53 -11.21 -61.66
C VAL A 209 -6.38 -9.89 -62.41
N VAL A 210 -5.85 -9.94 -63.63
CA VAL A 210 -5.73 -8.78 -64.52
C VAL A 210 -7.08 -8.54 -65.20
N GLY A 211 -8.00 -7.88 -64.49
CA GLY A 211 -9.37 -7.63 -64.97
C GLY A 211 -9.82 -6.17 -64.93
N GLY A 212 -9.16 -5.31 -64.16
CA GLY A 212 -9.51 -3.89 -63.99
C GLY A 212 -8.32 -2.95 -64.18
N SER A 213 -8.54 -1.64 -64.02
CA SER A 213 -7.45 -0.66 -64.14
C SER A 213 -6.41 -0.85 -63.03
N PRO A 214 -5.10 -0.92 -63.33
CA PRO A 214 -4.04 -0.98 -62.33
C PRO A 214 -4.02 0.23 -61.37
N THR A 215 -4.59 1.36 -61.80
CA THR A 215 -4.64 2.61 -61.04
C THR A 215 -5.85 2.70 -60.10
N ASP A 216 -6.79 1.77 -60.19
CA ASP A 216 -8.00 1.73 -59.34
C ASP A 216 -7.69 0.96 -58.05
N PHE A 217 -6.91 1.61 -57.19
CA PHE A 217 -6.60 1.13 -55.84
C PHE A 217 -7.42 1.92 -54.81
N ALA A 218 -8.14 1.23 -53.94
CA ALA A 218 -8.90 1.84 -52.86
C ALA A 218 -8.82 0.99 -51.58
N VAL A 219 -8.32 1.58 -50.49
CA VAL A 219 -8.41 0.96 -49.15
C VAL A 219 -9.82 1.19 -48.61
N GLU A 220 -10.55 0.11 -48.33
CA GLU A 220 -11.93 0.15 -47.83
C GLU A 220 -11.97 0.10 -46.29
N SER A 221 -11.10 -0.69 -45.67
CA SER A 221 -10.88 -0.68 -44.21
C SER A 221 -9.42 -0.97 -43.87
N LEU A 222 -8.91 -0.27 -42.86
CA LEU A 222 -7.57 -0.44 -42.32
C LEU A 222 -7.54 0.21 -40.93
N TRP A 223 -7.29 -0.56 -39.88
CA TRP A 223 -7.07 0.01 -38.55
C TRP A 223 -5.60 -0.06 -38.22
N THR A 224 -5.05 1.04 -37.71
CA THR A 224 -3.67 1.12 -37.26
C THR A 224 -3.58 1.45 -35.78
N VAL A 225 -2.53 0.96 -35.12
CA VAL A 225 -2.17 1.29 -33.76
C VAL A 225 -0.74 1.82 -33.73
N ARG A 226 -0.55 2.98 -33.11
CA ARG A 226 0.78 3.59 -32.99
C ARG A 226 1.70 2.67 -32.18
N GLN A 227 2.94 2.52 -32.64
CA GLN A 227 3.97 1.78 -31.90
C GLN A 227 4.21 2.41 -30.53
N ASN A 228 4.63 1.60 -29.56
CA ASN A 228 5.04 2.12 -28.25
C ASN A 228 6.19 3.10 -28.46
N TRP A 229 6.06 4.30 -27.90
CA TRP A 229 7.15 5.26 -27.88
C TRP A 229 8.23 4.77 -26.91
N THR A 230 9.48 4.94 -27.29
CA THR A 230 10.63 4.63 -26.43
C THR A 230 11.28 5.92 -25.97
N THR A 231 11.76 5.95 -24.74
CA THR A 231 12.50 7.09 -24.19
C THR A 231 13.80 6.64 -23.55
N ALA A 232 14.76 7.55 -23.34
CA ALA A 232 15.99 7.28 -22.61
C ALA A 232 16.09 8.08 -21.29
N SER A 233 15.04 8.79 -20.89
CA SER A 233 15.00 9.52 -19.61
C SER A 233 13.62 9.49 -18.98
N ILE A 234 13.56 9.45 -17.64
CA ILE A 234 12.31 9.41 -16.87
C ILE A 234 12.41 10.37 -15.69
N PHE A 235 11.41 11.24 -15.59
CA PHE A 235 11.21 12.17 -14.47
C PHE A 235 9.87 11.86 -13.81
N MET A 236 9.89 11.57 -12.51
CA MET A 236 8.68 11.21 -11.78
C MET A 236 8.71 11.63 -10.31
N ARG A 237 7.56 11.56 -9.65
CA ARG A 237 7.44 11.66 -8.18
C ARG A 237 6.82 10.39 -7.62
N THR A 238 7.30 9.96 -6.45
CA THR A 238 6.68 8.86 -5.71
C THR A 238 5.31 9.28 -5.16
N ALA A 239 4.40 8.32 -5.04
CA ALA A 239 3.05 8.57 -4.50
C ALA A 239 3.03 9.07 -3.05
N ALA A 240 4.10 8.81 -2.28
CA ALA A 240 4.27 9.31 -0.92
C ALA A 240 5.72 9.76 -0.70
N ALA A 241 5.88 10.80 0.13
CA ALA A 241 7.16 11.32 0.60
C ALA A 241 6.99 11.81 2.06
N PRO A 242 8.03 11.76 2.91
CA PRO A 242 9.40 11.33 2.65
C PRO A 242 9.55 9.82 2.40
N VAL A 243 10.49 9.41 1.55
CA VAL A 243 10.84 8.02 1.25
C VAL A 243 12.02 7.59 2.13
N LYS A 244 12.01 6.32 2.59
CA LYS A 244 13.10 5.73 3.36
C LYS A 244 14.36 5.59 2.49
N PRO A 245 15.56 5.93 2.98
CA PRO A 245 16.81 5.63 2.30
C PRO A 245 16.92 4.15 1.92
N SER A 246 17.33 3.88 0.67
CA SER A 246 17.31 2.55 0.04
C SER A 246 15.96 1.86 -0.06
N GLY A 247 14.88 2.62 0.13
CA GLY A 247 13.50 2.13 0.07
C GLY A 247 12.87 2.20 -1.32
N PHE A 248 13.59 2.65 -2.35
CA PHE A 248 13.09 2.79 -3.73
C PHE A 248 13.71 1.75 -4.66
N VAL A 249 12.86 0.98 -5.35
CA VAL A 249 13.22 0.03 -6.39
C VAL A 249 12.27 0.19 -7.57
N MET A 250 12.78 0.21 -8.79
CA MET A 250 11.98 0.30 -10.02
C MET A 250 12.43 -0.75 -11.04
N ASN A 251 11.48 -1.29 -11.79
CA ASN A 251 11.70 -2.21 -12.90
C ASN A 251 11.01 -1.68 -14.16
N LEU A 252 11.65 -1.86 -15.32
CA LEU A 252 11.07 -1.63 -16.64
C LEU A 252 11.74 -2.53 -17.67
N SER A 253 11.24 -2.59 -18.90
CA SER A 253 11.90 -3.28 -20.01
C SER A 253 12.48 -2.34 -21.06
N ASP A 254 13.59 -2.73 -21.68
CA ASP A 254 14.14 -2.04 -22.84
C ASP A 254 13.32 -2.29 -24.12
N ALA A 255 13.69 -1.63 -25.22
CA ALA A 255 13.02 -1.80 -26.52
C ALA A 255 13.07 -3.23 -27.10
N THR A 256 13.93 -4.10 -26.56
CA THR A 256 14.08 -5.51 -26.95
C THR A 256 13.38 -6.48 -25.99
N GLY A 257 12.83 -5.98 -24.88
CA GLY A 257 12.12 -6.74 -23.85
C GLY A 257 13.00 -7.20 -22.67
N ALA A 258 14.27 -6.80 -22.60
CA ALA A 258 15.13 -7.12 -21.46
C ALA A 258 14.82 -6.23 -20.25
N GLN A 259 14.81 -6.80 -19.05
CA GLN A 259 14.44 -6.06 -17.83
C GLN A 259 15.62 -5.25 -17.26
N ILE A 260 15.38 -3.98 -16.97
CA ILE A 260 16.29 -3.07 -16.27
C ILE A 260 15.75 -2.82 -14.87
N THR A 261 16.61 -2.97 -13.86
CA THR A 261 16.28 -2.74 -12.45
C THR A 261 17.07 -1.56 -11.91
N ALA A 262 16.36 -0.60 -11.33
CA ALA A 262 16.90 0.59 -10.69
C ALA A 262 16.79 0.46 -9.17
N ILE A 263 17.89 0.59 -8.44
CA ILE A 263 17.90 0.54 -6.98
C ILE A 263 18.55 1.82 -6.45
N ALA A 264 17.86 2.50 -5.54
CA ALA A 264 18.40 3.70 -4.91
C ALA A 264 19.33 3.35 -3.74
N GLY A 265 20.52 3.96 -3.73
CA GLY A 265 21.48 3.92 -2.63
C GLY A 265 21.09 4.85 -1.48
N VAL A 266 21.78 4.71 -0.34
CA VAL A 266 21.54 5.54 0.85
C VAL A 266 21.84 7.03 0.64
N ASP A 267 22.68 7.33 -0.34
CA ASP A 267 23.13 8.65 -0.79
C ASP A 267 22.18 9.31 -1.80
N GLY A 268 21.12 8.60 -2.20
CA GLY A 268 20.15 9.07 -3.19
C GLY A 268 20.60 8.86 -4.63
N LEU A 269 21.76 8.23 -4.87
CA LEU A 269 22.19 7.82 -6.22
C LEU A 269 21.48 6.52 -6.63
N ILE A 270 21.08 6.45 -7.89
CA ILE A 270 20.50 5.24 -8.49
C ILE A 270 21.48 4.72 -9.54
N THR A 271 21.90 3.47 -9.38
CA THR A 271 22.81 2.79 -10.30
C THR A 271 22.22 1.46 -10.73
N GLY A 272 22.54 1.02 -11.95
CA GLY A 272 22.09 -0.24 -12.52
C GLY A 272 22.68 -0.45 -13.91
N ASP A 273 22.43 -1.62 -14.50
CA ASP A 273 22.83 -1.89 -15.88
C ASP A 273 22.06 -0.97 -16.83
N HIS A 274 22.78 -0.33 -17.77
CA HIS A 274 22.24 0.66 -18.71
C HIS A 274 21.49 1.83 -18.05
N LEU A 275 21.82 2.17 -16.80
CA LEU A 275 21.06 3.15 -16.00
C LEU A 275 21.95 3.99 -15.08
N ARG A 276 21.60 5.27 -14.99
CA ARG A 276 22.00 6.18 -13.90
C ARG A 276 20.83 7.04 -13.44
N GLY A 277 20.85 7.51 -12.20
CA GLY A 277 19.80 8.38 -11.70
C GLY A 277 20.05 8.91 -10.30
N ARG A 278 19.06 9.63 -9.80
CA ARG A 278 19.02 10.13 -8.42
C ARG A 278 17.58 10.22 -7.90
N ILE A 279 17.45 10.16 -6.58
CA ILE A 279 16.22 10.37 -5.84
C ILE A 279 16.47 11.37 -4.70
N ASP A 280 15.58 12.35 -4.57
CA ASP A 280 15.45 13.15 -3.35
C ASP A 280 14.46 12.45 -2.41
N TYR A 281 14.98 11.82 -1.35
CA TYR A 281 14.17 11.11 -0.36
C TYR A 281 13.19 12.02 0.39
N GLN A 282 13.44 13.32 0.50
CA GLN A 282 12.55 14.23 1.22
C GLN A 282 11.33 14.62 0.38
N THR A 283 11.54 14.89 -0.91
CA THR A 283 10.46 15.32 -1.83
C THR A 283 9.85 14.18 -2.62
N GLY A 284 10.53 13.03 -2.70
CA GLY A 284 10.12 11.88 -3.51
C GLY A 284 10.33 12.07 -5.01
N VAL A 285 11.09 13.09 -5.43
CA VAL A 285 11.42 13.34 -6.84
C VAL A 285 12.48 12.35 -7.30
N VAL A 286 12.25 11.71 -8.44
CA VAL A 286 13.15 10.72 -9.05
C VAL A 286 13.47 11.14 -10.48
N GLU A 287 14.73 11.03 -10.82
CA GLU A 287 15.26 11.32 -12.15
C GLU A 287 16.17 10.18 -12.60
N LEU A 288 15.91 9.62 -13.79
CA LEU A 288 16.60 8.47 -14.34
C LEU A 288 16.98 8.71 -15.79
N GLN A 289 18.17 8.25 -16.17
CA GLN A 289 18.68 8.23 -17.53
C GLN A 289 19.17 6.83 -17.89
N PHE A 290 18.80 6.37 -19.08
CA PHE A 290 19.14 5.06 -19.60
C PHE A 290 20.19 5.17 -20.71
N GLY A 291 21.27 4.42 -20.59
CA GLY A 291 22.42 4.55 -21.47
C GLY A 291 23.71 3.99 -20.88
N ASP A 292 24.76 4.05 -21.70
CA ASP A 292 26.11 3.61 -21.35
C ASP A 292 27.15 4.64 -21.73
N TYR A 293 28.22 4.71 -20.94
CA TYR A 293 29.42 5.42 -21.34
C TYR A 293 30.29 4.58 -22.28
N VAL A 294 30.35 4.99 -23.55
CA VAL A 294 31.15 4.32 -24.59
C VAL A 294 32.39 5.14 -24.90
N LEU A 295 33.52 4.45 -25.11
CA LEU A 295 34.79 5.09 -25.46
C LEU A 295 34.78 5.57 -26.91
N ASP A 296 35.13 6.82 -27.18
CA ASP A 296 35.07 7.38 -28.55
C ASP A 296 35.89 6.58 -29.56
N THR A 297 37.05 6.05 -29.15
CA THR A 297 37.95 5.27 -30.00
C THR A 297 37.40 3.89 -30.37
N SER A 298 36.38 3.41 -29.66
CA SER A 298 35.70 2.15 -29.96
C SER A 298 34.52 2.30 -30.93
N LEU A 299 34.11 3.54 -31.25
CA LEU A 299 32.99 3.82 -32.13
C LEU A 299 33.40 3.75 -33.60
N THR A 300 32.58 3.07 -34.40
CA THR A 300 32.71 3.04 -35.86
C THR A 300 32.32 4.38 -36.49
N ALA A 301 32.75 4.64 -37.73
CA ALA A 301 32.38 5.86 -38.45
C ALA A 301 30.85 6.01 -38.64
N ALA A 302 30.13 4.90 -38.77
CA ALA A 302 28.66 4.90 -38.81
C ALA A 302 28.06 5.34 -37.47
N GLN A 303 28.56 4.84 -36.34
CA GLN A 303 28.09 5.22 -35.00
C GLN A 303 28.40 6.68 -34.66
N LYS A 304 29.51 7.23 -35.18
CA LYS A 304 29.83 8.66 -35.04
C LYS A 304 28.96 9.58 -35.90
N SER A 305 28.18 9.00 -36.82
CA SER A 305 27.20 9.72 -37.64
C SER A 305 25.77 9.62 -37.07
N GLU A 306 25.61 8.92 -35.93
CA GLU A 306 24.33 8.82 -35.23
C GLU A 306 24.00 10.14 -34.55
N TRP A 307 22.70 10.41 -34.45
CA TRP A 307 22.13 11.66 -33.92
C TRP A 307 22.51 11.98 -32.46
N TRP A 308 22.89 10.97 -31.66
CA TRP A 308 23.29 11.14 -30.26
C TRP A 308 24.78 11.48 -30.10
N TYR A 309 25.58 11.35 -31.16
CA TYR A 309 27.00 11.60 -31.11
C TYR A 309 27.31 13.10 -31.31
N SER A 310 28.01 13.69 -30.34
CA SER A 310 28.56 15.04 -30.44
C SER A 310 30.00 15.03 -29.95
N ALA A 311 30.93 15.57 -30.75
CA ALA A 311 32.34 15.65 -30.39
C ALA A 311 32.59 16.52 -29.13
N ASP A 312 31.70 17.47 -28.86
CA ASP A 312 31.78 18.36 -27.68
C ASP A 312 31.44 17.64 -26.36
N ASP A 313 30.77 16.49 -26.43
CA ASP A 313 30.33 15.72 -25.25
C ASP A 313 31.37 14.67 -24.81
N ILE A 314 32.45 14.48 -25.58
CA ILE A 314 33.54 13.56 -25.26
C ILE A 314 34.27 14.06 -24.02
N GLY A 315 34.37 13.23 -22.98
CA GLY A 315 35.08 13.63 -21.76
C GLY A 315 34.29 14.56 -20.85
N ALA A 316 33.04 14.92 -21.19
CA ALA A 316 32.26 15.90 -20.46
C ALA A 316 31.88 15.44 -19.03
N VAL A 317 31.73 14.13 -18.83
CA VAL A 317 31.42 13.51 -17.52
C VAL A 317 32.45 12.46 -17.14
N GLN A 318 32.80 11.55 -18.06
CA GLN A 318 33.87 10.57 -17.88
C GLN A 318 34.96 10.80 -18.94
N PRO A 319 36.26 10.79 -18.57
CA PRO A 319 37.36 10.99 -19.52
C PRO A 319 37.26 10.06 -20.73
N ASP A 320 37.43 10.61 -21.93
CA ASP A 320 37.44 9.92 -23.23
C ASP A 320 36.15 9.14 -23.61
N LYS A 321 35.08 9.28 -22.82
CA LYS A 321 33.80 8.60 -23.07
C LYS A 321 32.68 9.58 -23.36
N ILE A 322 31.68 9.09 -24.09
CA ILE A 322 30.43 9.76 -24.43
C ILE A 322 29.23 8.93 -23.94
N TRP A 323 28.16 9.59 -23.51
CA TRP A 323 26.93 8.92 -23.11
C TRP A 323 26.13 8.51 -24.35
N ARG A 324 25.94 7.21 -24.52
CA ARG A 324 25.08 6.64 -25.57
C ARG A 324 23.72 6.30 -24.95
N PRO A 325 22.61 6.89 -25.41
CA PRO A 325 21.28 6.61 -24.87
C PRO A 325 20.84 5.16 -25.15
N TRP A 326 20.14 4.56 -24.20
CA TRP A 326 19.54 3.22 -24.33
C TRP A 326 18.01 3.34 -24.34
N PRO A 327 17.32 3.04 -25.45
CA PRO A 327 15.87 3.17 -25.53
C PRO A 327 15.13 2.16 -24.64
N VAL A 328 14.19 2.66 -23.82
CA VAL A 328 13.34 1.85 -22.94
C VAL A 328 11.85 2.05 -23.21
N ASP A 329 11.02 1.05 -22.88
CA ASP A 329 9.56 1.15 -22.97
C ASP A 329 8.99 1.69 -21.64
N PRO A 330 8.56 2.97 -21.59
CA PRO A 330 8.08 3.59 -20.36
C PRO A 330 6.74 2.99 -19.89
N THR A 331 5.97 2.32 -20.75
CA THR A 331 4.66 1.75 -20.37
C THR A 331 4.79 0.55 -19.42
N THR A 332 5.97 -0.07 -19.39
CA THR A 332 6.27 -1.24 -18.55
C THR A 332 6.76 -0.88 -17.14
N LEU A 333 6.93 0.42 -16.86
CA LEU A 333 7.46 0.89 -15.59
C LEU A 333 6.61 0.45 -14.40
N ARG A 334 7.26 -0.16 -13.41
CA ARG A 334 6.70 -0.53 -12.11
C ARG A 334 7.72 -0.16 -11.03
N TYR A 335 7.27 0.50 -9.96
CA TYR A 335 8.14 0.85 -8.84
C TYR A 335 7.52 0.47 -7.49
N ASN A 336 8.39 0.28 -6.50
CA ASN A 336 8.04 0.10 -5.10
C ASN A 336 8.82 1.14 -4.26
N SER A 337 8.15 1.75 -3.29
CA SER A 337 8.74 2.75 -2.40
C SER A 337 8.25 2.58 -0.96
N VAL A 338 9.15 2.60 0.02
CA VAL A 338 8.81 2.61 1.45
C VAL A 338 8.87 4.04 1.97
N SER A 339 7.75 4.63 2.43
CA SER A 339 7.71 6.00 2.95
C SER A 339 7.71 6.07 4.48
N TYR A 340 8.26 7.16 5.04
CA TYR A 340 8.09 7.55 6.43
C TYR A 340 6.82 8.38 6.59
N PHE A 341 5.99 8.04 7.58
CA PHE A 341 4.95 8.94 8.07
C PHE A 341 5.34 9.38 9.48
N TYR A 342 5.93 10.57 9.61
CA TYR A 342 6.08 11.21 10.91
C TYR A 342 4.96 12.23 11.07
N LEU A 343 4.08 11.99 12.04
CA LEU A 343 3.29 13.05 12.64
C LEU A 343 4.10 13.56 13.84
N PRO A 344 4.83 14.68 13.75
CA PRO A 344 5.52 15.21 14.92
C PRO A 344 4.46 15.79 15.87
N LEU A 345 3.99 14.97 16.80
CA LEU A 345 3.32 15.43 18.00
C LEU A 345 4.40 15.88 18.98
N ASP A 346 4.38 17.15 19.36
CA ASP A 346 5.35 17.75 20.27
C ASP A 346 5.28 17.09 21.65
N GLU A 347 6.38 16.45 22.08
CA GLU A 347 6.51 15.76 23.38
C GLU A 347 6.11 16.67 24.56
N THR A 348 6.32 17.98 24.46
CA THR A 348 5.94 18.92 25.53
C THR A 348 4.44 19.17 25.61
N VAL A 349 3.71 18.99 24.50
CA VAL A 349 2.26 19.12 24.44
C VAL A 349 1.56 17.81 24.83
N ILE A 350 2.08 16.66 24.40
CA ILE A 350 1.52 15.33 24.73
C ILE A 350 2.06 14.72 26.02
N GLY A 351 3.17 15.21 26.56
CA GLY A 351 3.81 14.70 27.78
C GLY A 351 4.39 13.28 27.65
N LEU A 352 4.60 12.80 26.42
CA LEU A 352 5.02 11.44 26.09
C LEU A 352 5.95 11.45 24.87
N ASP A 353 7.02 10.66 24.91
CA ASP A 353 7.97 10.48 23.80
C ASP A 353 7.27 9.78 22.61
N PRO A 354 7.08 10.47 21.47
CA PRO A 354 6.36 9.94 20.31
C PRO A 354 7.11 8.81 19.60
N VAL A 355 8.43 8.65 19.82
CA VAL A 355 9.24 7.57 19.22
C VAL A 355 8.82 6.20 19.74
N ARG A 356 8.20 6.14 20.93
CA ARG A 356 7.71 4.90 21.54
C ARG A 356 6.28 4.56 21.17
N LEU A 357 5.60 5.40 20.38
CA LEU A 357 4.24 5.13 19.92
C LEU A 357 4.26 4.29 18.63
N PRO A 358 3.37 3.29 18.51
CA PRO A 358 3.17 2.58 17.25
C PRO A 358 2.88 3.55 16.10
N GLN A 359 3.49 3.31 14.94
CA GLN A 359 3.36 4.19 13.76
C GLN A 359 1.92 4.30 13.23
N ASP A 360 1.08 3.31 13.51
CA ASP A 360 -0.34 3.29 13.13
C ASP A 360 -1.26 3.95 14.19
N GLY A 361 -0.69 4.43 15.31
CA GLY A 361 -1.42 5.01 16.43
C GLY A 361 -2.31 4.02 17.19
N ARG A 362 -2.25 2.72 16.89
CA ARG A 362 -3.08 1.69 17.53
C ARG A 362 -2.30 1.02 18.65
N VAL A 363 -2.92 0.96 19.83
CA VAL A 363 -2.32 0.30 20.99
C VAL A 363 -3.30 -0.76 21.49
N PRO A 364 -2.85 -1.99 21.81
CA PRO A 364 -3.70 -2.99 22.42
C PRO A 364 -4.27 -2.49 23.75
N ILE A 365 -5.60 -2.49 23.89
CA ILE A 365 -6.28 -2.09 25.15
C ILE A 365 -6.22 -3.20 26.21
N TYR A 366 -6.03 -4.44 25.78
CA TYR A 366 -5.90 -5.62 26.64
C TYR A 366 -4.45 -6.08 26.71
N ARG A 367 -4.06 -6.67 27.85
CA ARG A 367 -2.70 -7.19 28.05
C ARG A 367 -2.71 -8.71 28.01
N VAL A 368 -1.76 -9.29 27.29
CA VAL A 368 -1.50 -10.74 27.33
C VAL A 368 -1.21 -11.16 28.78
N GLY A 369 -1.84 -12.25 29.21
CA GLY A 369 -1.78 -12.72 30.58
C GLY A 369 -2.71 -11.98 31.55
N GLY A 370 -3.39 -10.91 31.14
CA GLY A 370 -4.42 -10.23 31.93
C GLY A 370 -5.74 -11.01 31.97
N TYR A 371 -6.55 -10.74 32.98
CA TYR A 371 -7.91 -11.28 33.07
C TYR A 371 -8.89 -10.37 32.33
N LEU A 372 -9.73 -11.00 31.52
CA LEU A 372 -10.81 -10.38 30.78
C LEU A 372 -12.14 -10.90 31.30
N VAL A 373 -13.15 -10.04 31.29
CA VAL A 373 -14.54 -10.41 31.55
C VAL A 373 -15.31 -10.24 30.26
N ILE A 374 -15.90 -11.33 29.78
CA ILE A 374 -16.85 -11.31 28.69
C ILE A 374 -18.24 -11.29 29.30
N GLY A 375 -19.08 -10.34 28.91
CA GLY A 375 -20.40 -10.17 29.51
C GLY A 375 -21.47 -9.72 28.53
N HIS A 376 -22.68 -10.24 28.72
CA HIS A 376 -23.87 -9.80 27.98
C HIS A 376 -24.99 -9.45 28.95
N THR A 377 -25.34 -8.17 29.00
CA THR A 377 -26.54 -7.69 29.70
C THR A 377 -27.70 -7.69 28.74
N GLY A 378 -28.78 -8.36 29.14
CA GLY A 378 -30.06 -8.30 28.43
C GLY A 378 -31.13 -7.81 29.37
N LYS A 379 -32.32 -7.63 28.82
CA LYS A 379 -33.40 -6.93 29.48
C LYS A 379 -34.72 -7.65 29.28
N ILE A 380 -35.58 -7.59 30.29
CA ILE A 380 -36.99 -7.97 30.24
C ILE A 380 -37.81 -6.72 30.55
N GLY A 381 -38.92 -6.55 29.83
CA GLY A 381 -39.79 -5.38 29.97
C GLY A 381 -39.38 -4.18 29.11
N PRO A 382 -39.91 -2.98 29.38
CA PRO A 382 -40.67 -2.60 30.57
C PRO A 382 -42.01 -3.35 30.73
N ALA A 383 -42.33 -3.78 31.95
CA ALA A 383 -43.58 -4.49 32.26
C ALA A 383 -44.16 -4.04 33.62
N GLN A 384 -45.48 -4.12 33.77
CA GLN A 384 -46.15 -3.99 35.06
C GLN A 384 -45.95 -5.29 35.84
N LEU A 385 -45.26 -5.22 36.96
CA LEU A 385 -44.99 -6.38 37.82
C LEU A 385 -45.92 -6.40 39.03
N THR A 386 -46.38 -7.58 39.41
CA THR A 386 -47.28 -7.78 40.56
C THR A 386 -46.67 -8.73 41.59
N ASN A 387 -47.11 -8.64 42.85
CA ASN A 387 -46.63 -9.51 43.93
C ASN A 387 -46.90 -10.99 43.62
N GLY A 388 -45.92 -11.85 43.89
CA GLY A 388 -45.97 -13.29 43.62
C GLY A 388 -45.60 -13.68 42.19
N GLN A 389 -45.33 -12.72 41.30
CA GLN A 389 -44.94 -13.01 39.92
C GLN A 389 -43.48 -13.51 39.85
N THR A 390 -43.29 -14.61 39.12
CA THR A 390 -41.95 -15.11 38.77
C THR A 390 -41.66 -14.84 37.31
N LEU A 391 -40.53 -14.20 37.04
CA LEU A 391 -40.04 -13.86 35.70
C LEU A 391 -38.88 -14.78 35.35
N ASN A 392 -38.93 -15.39 34.16
CA ASN A 392 -37.82 -16.15 33.62
C ASN A 392 -36.97 -15.26 32.71
N CYS A 393 -35.68 -15.16 33.02
CA CYS A 393 -34.71 -14.40 32.25
C CYS A 393 -34.32 -15.04 30.91
N GLY A 394 -34.81 -16.23 30.59
CA GLY A 394 -34.53 -16.95 29.34
C GLY A 394 -33.10 -17.49 29.25
N ARG A 395 -32.35 -17.47 30.36
CA ARG A 395 -30.97 -17.98 30.46
C ARG A 395 -30.62 -18.28 31.91
N THR A 396 -29.81 -19.32 32.09
CA THR A 396 -29.37 -19.86 33.39
C THR A 396 -27.98 -19.34 33.75
N ARG A 397 -27.51 -19.63 34.97
CA ARG A 397 -26.17 -19.26 35.46
C ARG A 397 -25.86 -17.76 35.27
N LEU A 398 -26.79 -16.92 35.70
CA LEU A 398 -26.65 -15.48 35.65
C LEU A 398 -25.58 -15.02 36.66
N SER A 399 -24.74 -14.06 36.27
CA SER A 399 -23.79 -13.44 37.20
C SER A 399 -24.46 -12.35 38.05
N ARG A 400 -25.47 -11.67 37.51
CA ARG A 400 -26.16 -10.56 38.17
C ARG A 400 -27.53 -10.32 37.58
N VAL A 401 -28.45 -9.87 38.44
CA VAL A 401 -29.73 -9.28 38.06
C VAL A 401 -29.93 -7.99 38.83
N TYR A 402 -30.57 -7.00 38.22
CA TYR A 402 -31.06 -5.80 38.90
C TYR A 402 -32.31 -5.25 38.22
N LEU A 403 -33.17 -4.61 39.02
CA LEU A 403 -34.43 -4.03 38.57
C LEU A 403 -34.33 -2.51 38.55
N VAL A 404 -34.91 -1.90 37.51
CA VAL A 404 -34.95 -0.46 37.33
C VAL A 404 -36.40 -0.02 37.14
N GLY A 405 -36.85 0.94 37.94
CA GLY A 405 -38.18 1.54 37.83
C GLY A 405 -38.32 2.44 36.59
N ALA A 406 -39.53 2.90 36.31
CA ALA A 406 -39.77 3.85 35.21
C ALA A 406 -39.12 5.22 35.43
N ASP A 407 -38.77 5.54 36.68
CA ASP A 407 -37.95 6.70 37.06
C ASP A 407 -36.45 6.50 36.81
N SER A 408 -36.06 5.38 36.21
CA SER A 408 -34.67 4.99 35.94
C SER A 408 -33.82 4.80 37.20
N LYS A 409 -34.43 4.60 38.38
CA LYS A 409 -33.73 4.28 39.62
C LYS A 409 -33.71 2.77 39.88
N LEU A 410 -32.65 2.33 40.57
CA LEU A 410 -32.52 0.94 41.01
C LEU A 410 -33.54 0.61 42.10
N ILE A 411 -34.15 -0.55 41.98
CA ILE A 411 -35.05 -1.12 42.98
C ILE A 411 -34.27 -2.13 43.82
N HIS A 412 -34.02 -1.80 45.08
CA HIS A 412 -33.13 -2.58 45.96
C HIS A 412 -33.85 -3.65 46.81
N GLN A 413 -35.17 -3.55 46.99
CA GLN A 413 -35.94 -4.41 47.88
C GLN A 413 -37.23 -4.89 47.22
N GLY A 414 -37.88 -5.90 47.80
CA GLY A 414 -39.17 -6.42 47.35
C GLY A 414 -39.09 -7.52 46.29
N TRP A 415 -37.90 -8.06 46.02
CA TRP A 415 -37.69 -9.16 45.08
C TRP A 415 -36.53 -10.06 45.51
N THR A 416 -36.55 -11.30 45.03
CA THR A 416 -35.46 -12.26 45.16
C THR A 416 -35.11 -12.84 43.81
N VAL A 417 -33.93 -13.45 43.72
CA VAL A 417 -33.43 -14.04 42.47
C VAL A 417 -32.76 -15.37 42.74
N ASP A 418 -33.06 -16.34 41.86
CA ASP A 418 -32.27 -17.55 41.68
C ASP A 418 -31.36 -17.34 40.47
N LEU A 419 -30.07 -17.14 40.75
CA LEU A 419 -29.07 -16.85 39.71
C LEU A 419 -28.74 -18.09 38.87
N ASP A 420 -28.79 -19.29 39.44
CA ASP A 420 -28.48 -20.53 38.73
C ASP A 420 -29.62 -20.89 37.78
N ALA A 421 -30.87 -20.83 38.25
CA ALA A 421 -32.05 -21.07 37.42
C ALA A 421 -32.40 -19.89 36.49
N GLY A 422 -31.93 -18.68 36.80
CA GLY A 422 -32.23 -17.48 36.05
C GLY A 422 -33.66 -16.95 36.26
N LEU A 423 -34.18 -17.09 37.47
CA LEU A 423 -35.55 -16.71 37.83
C LEU A 423 -35.56 -15.54 38.80
N VAL A 424 -36.44 -14.57 38.56
CA VAL A 424 -36.67 -13.42 39.44
C VAL A 424 -38.06 -13.54 40.03
N THR A 425 -38.16 -13.55 41.36
CA THR A 425 -39.43 -13.63 42.06
C THR A 425 -39.75 -12.29 42.71
N VAL A 426 -40.87 -11.70 42.32
CA VAL A 426 -41.37 -10.44 42.88
C VAL A 426 -42.15 -10.75 44.14
N GLN A 427 -41.73 -10.20 45.28
CA GLN A 427 -42.33 -10.45 46.59
C GLN A 427 -43.25 -9.30 47.01
N ASP A 428 -42.75 -8.07 46.92
CA ASP A 428 -43.48 -6.86 47.30
C ASP A 428 -43.11 -5.68 46.40
N THR A 429 -44.06 -5.19 45.62
CA THR A 429 -43.89 -4.04 44.72
C THR A 429 -44.23 -2.71 45.38
N THR A 430 -44.48 -2.68 46.69
CA THR A 430 -44.81 -1.44 47.41
C THR A 430 -43.68 -0.41 47.25
N GLY A 431 -44.03 0.78 46.76
CA GLY A 431 -43.07 1.86 46.51
C GLY A 431 -42.28 1.74 45.20
N TRP A 432 -42.53 0.72 44.37
CA TRP A 432 -41.88 0.61 43.06
C TRP A 432 -42.54 1.55 42.05
N VAL A 433 -41.72 2.29 41.29
CA VAL A 433 -42.19 3.11 40.16
C VAL A 433 -42.27 2.24 38.91
N GLN A 434 -43.49 1.88 38.50
CA GLN A 434 -43.76 1.01 37.36
C GLN A 434 -43.92 1.81 36.04
N PRO A 435 -43.76 1.20 34.84
CA PRO A 435 -43.36 -0.19 34.60
C PRO A 435 -41.87 -0.43 34.86
N VAL A 436 -41.55 -1.62 35.37
CA VAL A 436 -40.19 -2.02 35.75
C VAL A 436 -39.47 -2.71 34.58
N ARG A 437 -38.17 -2.47 34.47
CA ARG A 437 -37.24 -3.18 33.57
C ARG A 437 -36.33 -4.07 34.41
N VAL A 438 -36.25 -5.35 34.05
CA VAL A 438 -35.31 -6.30 34.68
C VAL A 438 -34.09 -6.41 33.77
N PHE A 439 -32.91 -6.13 34.30
CA PHE A 439 -31.64 -6.36 33.62
C PHE A 439 -30.99 -7.61 34.20
N HIS A 440 -30.53 -8.48 33.31
CA HIS A 440 -29.92 -9.75 33.68
C HIS A 440 -28.67 -9.99 32.84
N ARG A 441 -27.63 -10.50 33.48
CA ARG A 441 -26.30 -10.58 32.90
C ARG A 441 -25.73 -11.99 33.00
N ILE A 442 -25.22 -12.49 31.90
CA ILE A 442 -24.32 -13.65 31.87
C ILE A 442 -22.91 -13.12 31.71
N GLU A 443 -21.95 -13.74 32.39
CA GLU A 443 -20.57 -13.34 32.32
C GLU A 443 -19.64 -14.51 32.52
N GLU A 444 -18.45 -14.38 31.95
CA GLU A 444 -17.37 -15.31 32.17
C GLU A 444 -16.03 -14.57 32.23
N MET A 445 -15.24 -14.89 33.27
CA MET A 445 -13.88 -14.42 33.38
C MET A 445 -12.92 -15.44 32.76
N ALA A 446 -12.03 -14.98 31.91
CA ALA A 446 -11.01 -15.79 31.25
C ALA A 446 -9.70 -15.00 31.14
N ARG A 447 -8.56 -15.70 31.08
CA ARG A 447 -7.26 -15.05 30.88
C ARG A 447 -6.97 -14.93 29.39
N ALA A 448 -6.43 -13.79 28.95
CA ALA A 448 -5.99 -13.60 27.57
C ALA A 448 -4.65 -14.31 27.35
N SER A 449 -4.57 -15.21 26.37
CA SER A 449 -3.32 -15.86 25.93
C SER A 449 -2.65 -15.12 24.78
N ASP A 450 -3.43 -14.45 23.92
CA ASP A 450 -2.92 -13.63 22.82
C ASP A 450 -3.87 -12.43 22.58
N VAL A 451 -3.31 -11.30 22.18
CA VAL A 451 -4.04 -10.07 21.87
C VAL A 451 -3.41 -9.44 20.63
N GLN A 452 -4.15 -9.39 19.54
CA GLN A 452 -3.66 -8.90 18.25
C GLN A 452 -4.18 -7.49 17.94
N ILE A 453 -3.41 -6.73 17.15
CA ILE A 453 -3.76 -5.37 16.68
C ILE A 453 -5.03 -5.39 15.79
N SER A 454 -5.33 -6.54 15.18
CA SER A 454 -6.57 -6.78 14.43
C SER A 454 -7.84 -6.75 15.30
N GLY A 455 -7.70 -6.77 16.63
CA GLY A 455 -8.80 -6.91 17.58
C GLY A 455 -9.12 -8.37 17.94
N ALA A 456 -8.41 -9.34 17.37
CA ALA A 456 -8.53 -10.75 17.75
C ALA A 456 -7.92 -10.99 19.15
N ILE A 457 -8.68 -11.69 20.00
CA ILE A 457 -8.27 -12.06 21.36
C ILE A 457 -8.41 -13.57 21.49
N THR A 458 -7.33 -14.23 21.93
CA THR A 458 -7.35 -15.65 22.25
C THR A 458 -7.40 -15.82 23.76
N LEU A 459 -8.26 -16.71 24.25
CA LEU A 459 -8.45 -17.00 25.66
C LEU A 459 -7.76 -18.31 26.05
N THR A 460 -7.35 -18.44 27.31
CA THR A 460 -6.73 -19.68 27.83
C THR A 460 -7.73 -20.82 28.04
N LYS A 461 -9.03 -20.57 27.88
CA LYS A 461 -10.10 -21.57 28.02
C LYS A 461 -11.22 -21.30 27.03
N SER A 462 -11.98 -22.34 26.70
CA SER A 462 -13.27 -22.19 26.01
C SER A 462 -14.28 -21.48 26.92
N LEU A 463 -15.15 -20.67 26.32
CA LEU A 463 -16.26 -20.05 27.01
C LEU A 463 -17.35 -21.11 27.24
N SER A 464 -17.93 -21.09 28.44
CA SER A 464 -19.01 -21.98 28.87
C SER A 464 -20.41 -21.45 28.54
N HIS A 465 -20.53 -20.16 28.24
CA HIS A 465 -21.76 -19.52 27.78
C HIS A 465 -21.70 -19.22 26.28
N GLU A 466 -22.86 -19.30 25.62
CA GLU A 466 -23.05 -18.73 24.30
C GLU A 466 -23.36 -17.23 24.45
N PHE A 467 -22.46 -16.39 23.93
CA PHE A 467 -22.57 -14.94 23.99
C PHE A 467 -23.13 -14.39 22.67
N PRO A 468 -24.27 -13.68 22.68
CA PRO A 468 -24.85 -13.12 21.47
C PRO A 468 -24.06 -11.90 20.97
N VAL A 469 -24.36 -11.46 19.74
CA VAL A 469 -23.82 -10.22 19.17
C VAL A 469 -24.17 -9.03 20.06
N GLY A 470 -23.21 -8.13 20.28
CA GLY A 470 -23.35 -7.01 21.23
C GLY A 470 -22.82 -7.31 22.64
N SER A 471 -22.27 -8.50 22.87
CA SER A 471 -21.51 -8.81 24.09
C SER A 471 -20.26 -7.95 24.22
N ILE A 472 -19.92 -7.59 25.45
CA ILE A 472 -18.84 -6.65 25.77
C ILE A 472 -17.69 -7.41 26.41
N VAL A 473 -16.47 -7.08 26.01
CA VAL A 473 -15.24 -7.55 26.65
C VAL A 473 -14.68 -6.42 27.51
N SER A 474 -14.43 -6.68 28.79
CA SER A 474 -13.94 -5.71 29.75
C SER A 474 -12.64 -6.19 30.38
N ASN A 475 -11.74 -5.26 30.70
CA ASN A 475 -10.53 -5.58 31.46
C ASN A 475 -10.88 -5.77 32.94
N ALA A 476 -10.24 -6.73 33.59
CA ALA A 476 -10.46 -7.02 35.01
C ALA A 476 -9.24 -6.58 35.83
N LEU A 477 -9.44 -5.56 36.67
CA LEU A 477 -8.44 -5.16 37.65
C LEU A 477 -8.48 -6.12 38.83
N MET A 478 -7.43 -6.94 38.99
CA MET A 478 -7.32 -7.83 40.13
C MET A 478 -6.80 -7.07 41.34
N SER A 479 -7.70 -6.82 42.28
CA SER A 479 -7.30 -6.52 43.65
C SER A 479 -7.12 -7.85 44.36
N GLY A 480 -5.96 -8.10 44.95
CA GLY A 480 -5.75 -9.29 45.79
C GLY A 480 -6.66 -9.29 47.02
N THR A 481 -6.38 -10.17 47.99
CA THR A 481 -7.15 -10.21 49.24
C THR A 481 -7.05 -8.88 49.98
N LEU A 482 -8.16 -8.15 50.07
CA LEU A 482 -8.27 -6.90 50.82
C LEU A 482 -8.73 -7.20 52.25
N ARG A 483 -8.01 -6.66 53.22
CA ARG A 483 -8.38 -6.72 54.64
C ARG A 483 -8.05 -5.41 55.32
N ALA A 484 -9.02 -4.91 56.09
CA ALA A 484 -8.81 -3.79 56.98
C ALA A 484 -7.86 -4.20 58.11
N ARG A 485 -6.86 -3.36 58.38
CA ARG A 485 -5.90 -3.58 59.46
C ARG A 485 -5.39 -2.27 60.03
N VAL A 486 -4.84 -2.33 61.22
CA VAL A 486 -4.04 -1.25 61.80
C VAL A 486 -2.60 -1.47 61.35
N SER A 487 -1.99 -0.49 60.69
CA SER A 487 -0.62 -0.59 60.18
C SER A 487 0.42 -0.02 61.14
N HIS A 488 0.06 1.01 61.91
CA HIS A 488 0.93 1.64 62.89
C HIS A 488 0.13 1.99 64.14
N LEU A 489 0.77 1.85 65.30
CA LEU A 489 0.31 2.30 66.60
C LEU A 489 1.53 2.77 67.39
N PHE A 490 1.51 4.00 67.91
CA PHE A 490 2.56 4.54 68.77
C PHE A 490 2.05 5.72 69.60
N ASP A 491 2.74 5.98 70.70
CA ASP A 491 2.40 7.04 71.65
C ASP A 491 3.40 8.19 71.56
N GLN A 492 2.93 9.43 71.59
CA GLN A 492 3.77 10.63 71.54
C GLN A 492 3.42 11.57 72.67
N ASN A 493 4.43 12.23 73.24
CA ASN A 493 4.24 13.16 74.33
C ASN A 493 3.47 14.43 73.90
N THR A 494 3.63 14.87 72.64
CA THR A 494 2.88 16.00 72.10
C THR A 494 2.72 15.92 70.58
N TRP A 495 1.74 16.65 70.05
CA TRP A 495 1.56 16.82 68.61
C TRP A 495 2.49 17.91 68.06
N THR A 496 3.29 17.58 67.06
CA THR A 496 4.29 18.48 66.45
C THR A 496 3.78 19.25 65.23
N GLY A 497 2.51 19.06 64.84
CA GLY A 497 1.92 19.72 63.67
C GLY A 497 2.15 18.97 62.35
N ARG A 498 2.71 17.77 62.36
CA ARG A 498 3.06 16.99 61.15
C ARG A 498 2.55 15.56 61.22
N TRP A 499 1.90 15.09 60.17
CA TRP A 499 1.46 13.69 60.06
C TRP A 499 2.61 12.81 59.59
N GLN A 500 3.13 11.98 60.50
CA GLN A 500 4.17 10.98 60.24
C GLN A 500 3.72 9.58 60.68
N ASP A 501 4.42 8.56 60.17
CA ASP A 501 4.21 7.13 60.47
C ASP A 501 5.24 6.60 61.48
N VAL A 502 6.00 7.50 62.08
CA VAL A 502 6.99 7.27 63.14
C VAL A 502 6.77 8.31 64.25
N VAL A 503 7.35 8.06 65.42
CA VAL A 503 7.35 9.02 66.52
C VAL A 503 8.14 10.26 66.11
N ASP A 504 7.52 11.43 66.24
CA ASP A 504 8.11 12.74 66.03
C ASP A 504 8.28 13.44 67.39
N GLY A 505 9.51 13.48 67.89
CA GLY A 505 9.85 14.02 69.22
C GLY A 505 9.98 12.93 70.29
N ALA A 506 9.50 13.22 71.50
CA ALA A 506 9.56 12.28 72.62
C ALA A 506 8.33 11.37 72.67
N GLU A 507 8.55 10.09 72.95
CA GLU A 507 7.48 9.13 73.25
C GLU A 507 6.77 9.53 74.55
N ALA A 508 5.47 9.24 74.64
CA ALA A 508 4.76 9.36 75.91
C ALA A 508 5.17 8.21 76.83
N LEU A 509 5.31 8.49 78.14
CA LEU A 509 5.54 7.43 79.13
C LEU A 509 4.29 6.54 79.32
N ALA A 510 3.11 7.08 79.04
CA ALA A 510 1.88 6.33 79.00
C ALA A 510 1.73 5.64 77.64
N SER A 511 1.23 4.40 77.66
CA SER A 511 1.06 3.61 76.45
C SER A 511 -0.27 2.88 76.43
N TYR A 512 -0.81 2.69 75.23
CA TYR A 512 -1.97 1.84 75.00
C TYR A 512 -1.53 0.39 74.78
N ASN A 513 -2.03 -0.53 75.62
CA ASN A 513 -1.70 -1.95 75.55
C ASN A 513 -2.48 -2.63 74.43
N ASP A 514 -1.92 -2.57 73.22
CA ASP A 514 -2.46 -3.19 72.02
C ASP A 514 -2.44 -4.73 72.05
N THR A 515 -1.62 -5.33 72.90
CA THR A 515 -1.49 -6.79 73.02
C THR A 515 -2.69 -7.38 73.76
N VAL A 516 -3.14 -6.74 74.83
CA VAL A 516 -4.33 -7.15 75.59
C VAL A 516 -5.61 -6.66 74.92
N ALA A 517 -5.56 -5.49 74.31
CA ALA A 517 -6.72 -4.84 73.71
C ALA A 517 -6.42 -4.27 72.31
N PRO A 518 -6.25 -5.11 71.28
CA PRO A 518 -5.96 -4.64 69.94
C PRO A 518 -7.01 -3.65 69.43
N ILE A 519 -6.57 -2.61 68.73
CA ILE A 519 -7.49 -1.69 68.04
C ILE A 519 -8.27 -2.48 66.99
N GLN A 520 -9.60 -2.54 67.17
CA GLN A 520 -10.45 -3.36 66.33
C GLN A 520 -10.89 -2.58 65.09
N VAL A 521 -10.79 -3.20 63.92
CA VAL A 521 -11.22 -2.62 62.65
C VAL A 521 -12.07 -3.63 61.90
N THR A 522 -13.04 -3.14 61.12
CA THR A 522 -13.87 -3.97 60.25
C THR A 522 -13.66 -3.56 58.80
N ASN A 523 -13.83 -4.50 57.87
CA ASN A 523 -13.74 -4.20 56.42
C ASN A 523 -14.79 -3.17 55.97
N ALA A 524 -15.94 -3.11 56.65
CA ALA A 524 -17.03 -2.19 56.32
C ALA A 524 -16.81 -0.77 56.89
N GLY A 525 -16.14 -0.63 58.03
CA GLY A 525 -15.99 0.65 58.71
C GLY A 525 -14.67 1.37 58.44
N ALA A 526 -13.57 0.62 58.35
CA ALA A 526 -12.23 1.20 58.29
C ALA A 526 -11.90 1.81 56.93
N ILE A 527 -11.22 2.96 56.96
CA ILE A 527 -10.71 3.67 55.79
C ILE A 527 -9.18 3.80 55.88
N PRO A 528 -8.46 3.94 54.75
CA PRO A 528 -7.06 4.37 54.79
C PRO A 528 -6.97 5.77 55.41
N GLN A 529 -6.45 5.87 56.64
CA GLN A 529 -6.45 7.13 57.38
C GLN A 529 -5.42 7.11 58.52
N ARG A 530 -4.90 8.29 58.86
CA ARG A 530 -4.08 8.56 60.03
C ARG A 530 -4.93 9.22 61.11
N TRP A 531 -4.97 8.62 62.30
CA TRP A 531 -5.78 9.03 63.44
C TRP A 531 -4.94 9.49 64.63
N MET A 532 -5.28 10.63 65.20
CA MET A 532 -4.70 11.19 66.40
C MET A 532 -5.74 11.20 67.51
N LEU A 533 -5.49 10.48 68.60
CA LEU A 533 -6.25 10.59 69.84
C LEU A 533 -5.46 11.51 70.78
N ARG A 534 -5.82 12.80 70.82
CA ARG A 534 -5.13 13.82 71.61
C ARG A 534 -5.81 14.01 72.95
N PHE A 535 -5.09 13.77 74.03
CA PHE A 535 -5.57 13.94 75.40
C PHE A 535 -5.74 15.42 75.74
N LYS A 536 -6.91 15.76 76.28
CA LYS A 536 -7.25 17.10 76.80
C LYS A 536 -6.93 17.22 78.28
N ASP A 537 -7.01 16.11 79.00
CA ASP A 537 -6.65 15.94 80.39
C ASP A 537 -6.10 14.51 80.59
N THR A 538 -6.05 13.99 81.81
CA THR A 538 -5.51 12.66 82.10
C THR A 538 -6.44 11.50 81.69
N THR A 539 -7.69 11.79 81.35
CA THR A 539 -8.75 10.79 81.12
C THR A 539 -9.51 10.97 79.81
N ASN A 540 -9.62 12.19 79.28
CA ASN A 540 -10.43 12.53 78.11
C ASN A 540 -9.54 12.88 76.93
N PHE A 541 -9.92 12.44 75.75
CA PHE A 541 -9.23 12.70 74.48
C PHE A 541 -10.21 13.11 73.39
N GLU A 542 -9.69 13.75 72.34
CA GLU A 542 -10.39 13.94 71.07
C GLU A 542 -9.74 13.12 69.96
N CYS A 543 -10.56 12.62 69.04
CA CYS A 543 -10.10 11.85 67.91
C CYS A 543 -10.15 12.71 66.65
N ILE A 544 -8.99 12.87 66.01
CA ILE A 544 -8.81 13.69 64.81
C ILE A 544 -8.22 12.80 63.72
N GLY A 545 -8.87 12.70 62.57
CA GLY A 545 -8.31 12.10 61.37
C GLY A 545 -7.62 13.16 60.50
N GLN A 546 -6.56 12.78 59.77
CA GLN A 546 -5.84 13.69 58.88
C GLN A 546 -6.76 14.34 57.84
N ASP A 547 -7.64 13.56 57.20
CA ASP A 547 -8.52 14.09 56.14
C ASP A 547 -9.96 14.31 56.62
N VAL A 548 -10.41 13.61 57.66
CA VAL A 548 -11.79 13.69 58.18
C VAL A 548 -11.96 14.66 59.35
N GLY A 549 -10.86 15.25 59.85
CA GLY A 549 -10.89 16.19 60.96
C GLY A 549 -11.31 15.56 62.28
N ASN A 550 -11.83 16.37 63.21
CA ASN A 550 -12.29 15.89 64.52
C ASN A 550 -13.60 15.11 64.38
N ILE A 551 -13.59 13.83 64.76
CA ILE A 551 -14.72 12.91 64.64
C ILE A 551 -15.40 12.60 65.98
N GLY A 552 -14.96 13.24 67.06
CA GLY A 552 -15.57 13.12 68.39
C GLY A 552 -14.55 13.06 69.52
N SER A 553 -15.06 13.00 70.75
CA SER A 553 -14.28 12.85 71.97
C SER A 553 -14.58 11.53 72.67
N GLY A 554 -13.58 10.97 73.33
CA GLY A 554 -13.68 9.75 74.13
C GLY A 554 -13.03 9.89 75.50
N SER A 555 -13.18 8.87 76.32
CA SER A 555 -12.58 8.76 77.65
C SER A 555 -11.90 7.41 77.79
N ILE A 556 -10.85 7.32 78.61
CA ILE A 556 -10.17 6.04 78.91
C ILE A 556 -11.09 5.03 79.62
N ASN A 557 -12.19 5.49 80.22
CA ASN A 557 -13.09 4.65 81.02
C ASN A 557 -14.16 3.92 80.20
N THR A 558 -14.29 4.23 78.90
CA THR A 558 -15.34 3.68 78.03
C THR A 558 -14.79 3.34 76.65
N ASP A 559 -15.33 2.29 76.03
CA ASP A 559 -14.96 1.96 74.65
C ASP A 559 -15.30 3.11 73.71
N PHE A 560 -14.38 3.44 72.81
CA PHE A 560 -14.54 4.52 71.84
C PHE A 560 -14.62 3.94 70.43
N ALA A 561 -15.75 4.14 69.77
CA ALA A 561 -16.08 3.57 68.46
C ALA A 561 -16.77 4.59 67.55
N PRO A 562 -16.02 5.55 66.96
CA PRO A 562 -16.61 6.61 66.15
C PRO A 562 -17.19 6.05 64.84
N ILE A 563 -18.41 6.48 64.48
CA ILE A 563 -19.16 5.93 63.35
C ILE A 563 -18.71 6.54 62.03
N ASN A 564 -18.48 5.67 61.04
CA ASN A 564 -18.32 6.05 59.65
C ASN A 564 -19.71 6.37 59.05
N PRO A 565 -19.98 7.62 58.63
CA PRO A 565 -21.29 8.01 58.11
C PRO A 565 -21.63 7.35 56.77
N ILE A 566 -20.65 6.81 56.04
CA ILE A 566 -20.86 6.14 54.76
C ILE A 566 -21.40 4.71 54.96
N SER A 567 -20.83 3.96 55.89
CA SER A 567 -21.19 2.54 56.10
C SER A 567 -22.09 2.30 57.30
N GLY A 568 -22.24 3.28 58.20
CA GLY A 568 -22.94 3.12 59.48
C GLY A 568 -22.20 2.22 60.48
N GLN A 569 -20.98 1.80 60.18
CA GLN A 569 -20.13 0.98 61.05
C GLN A 569 -19.01 1.82 61.68
N PRO A 570 -18.45 1.45 62.83
CA PRO A 570 -17.33 2.19 63.43
C PRO A 570 -16.07 2.19 62.54
N TYR A 571 -15.37 3.33 62.43
CA TYR A 571 -14.07 3.41 61.75
C TYR A 571 -13.05 2.44 62.35
N PHE A 572 -13.00 2.43 63.68
CA PHE A 572 -12.24 1.51 64.52
C PHE A 572 -12.89 1.49 65.91
N THR A 573 -12.46 0.57 66.78
CA THR A 573 -12.89 0.51 68.17
C THR A 573 -11.67 0.41 69.08
N VAL A 574 -11.56 1.35 70.00
CA VAL A 574 -10.55 1.39 71.08
C VAL A 574 -11.24 0.92 72.35
N ARG A 575 -10.68 -0.10 73.01
CA ARG A 575 -11.28 -0.66 74.22
C ARG A 575 -10.76 0.06 75.47
N ALA A 576 -11.63 0.32 76.43
CA ALA A 576 -11.28 0.97 77.70
C ALA A 576 -10.16 0.24 78.45
N ILE A 577 -10.18 -1.09 78.43
CA ILE A 577 -9.21 -1.95 79.13
C ILE A 577 -7.76 -1.81 78.59
N GLY A 578 -7.58 -1.28 77.39
CA GLY A 578 -6.26 -1.10 76.79
C GLY A 578 -5.47 0.11 77.31
N TRP A 579 -6.13 1.05 77.99
CA TRP A 579 -5.46 2.27 78.45
C TRP A 579 -4.55 2.00 79.64
N GLY A 580 -3.23 2.19 79.44
CA GLY A 580 -2.26 2.26 80.53
C GLY A 580 -2.43 3.51 81.40
N GLN A 581 -1.70 3.57 82.52
CA GLN A 581 -1.69 4.74 83.41
C GLN A 581 -0.69 5.79 82.94
N GLY A 582 -0.83 7.04 83.42
CA GLY A 582 0.16 8.11 83.21
C GLY A 582 -0.12 9.06 82.04
N TRP A 583 -1.31 9.01 81.42
CA TRP A 583 -1.69 9.95 80.36
C TRP A 583 -1.80 11.38 80.89
N ALA A 584 -1.36 12.36 80.10
CA ALA A 584 -1.41 13.78 80.42
C ALA A 584 -2.01 14.58 79.26
N ALA A 585 -2.49 15.79 79.57
CA ALA A 585 -2.95 16.73 78.55
C ALA A 585 -1.85 17.00 77.52
N GLY A 586 -2.17 16.86 76.24
CA GLY A 586 -1.23 17.00 75.13
C GLY A 586 -0.68 15.68 74.60
N ASN A 587 -0.70 14.60 75.39
CA ASN A 587 -0.28 13.29 74.92
C ASN A 587 -1.14 12.83 73.73
N VAL A 588 -0.55 12.04 72.84
CA VAL A 588 -1.21 11.57 71.64
C VAL A 588 -0.99 10.08 71.45
N LEU A 589 -2.08 9.33 71.29
CA LEU A 589 -2.04 8.00 70.68
C LEU A 589 -2.22 8.16 69.16
N ARG A 590 -1.24 7.71 68.38
CA ARG A 590 -1.29 7.68 66.91
C ARG A 590 -1.65 6.30 66.43
N ILE A 591 -2.66 6.23 65.56
CA ILE A 591 -3.11 5.00 64.91
C ILE A 591 -3.16 5.26 63.41
N ASN A 592 -2.71 4.31 62.60
CA ASN A 592 -2.97 4.32 61.17
C ASN A 592 -3.80 3.09 60.79
N THR A 593 -4.90 3.32 60.09
CA THR A 593 -5.72 2.24 59.55
C THR A 593 -5.52 2.15 58.05
N VAL A 594 -5.52 0.92 57.54
CA VAL A 594 -5.65 0.61 56.12
C VAL A 594 -7.04 0.01 55.94
N GLY A 595 -7.88 0.63 55.11
CA GLY A 595 -9.20 0.12 54.78
C GLY A 595 -9.14 -1.04 53.79
N ALA A 596 -10.21 -1.83 53.71
CA ALA A 596 -10.37 -2.88 52.69
C ALA A 596 -10.79 -2.29 51.33
N MET A 597 -10.03 -1.30 50.85
CA MET A 597 -10.34 -0.51 49.65
C MET A 597 -9.11 -0.45 48.75
N GLN A 598 -9.29 -0.73 47.46
CA GLN A 598 -8.25 -0.60 46.46
C GLN A 598 -8.46 0.70 45.66
N PRO A 599 -7.55 1.68 45.72
CA PRO A 599 -7.63 2.86 44.88
C PRO A 599 -7.33 2.48 43.42
N PHE A 600 -8.06 3.10 42.49
CA PHE A 600 -7.80 3.05 41.06
C PHE A 600 -8.20 4.39 40.42
N ALA A 601 -7.60 4.69 39.27
CA ALA A 601 -7.94 5.87 38.47
C ALA A 601 -8.67 5.44 37.20
N ALA A 602 -9.75 6.13 36.85
CA ALA A 602 -10.39 6.02 35.55
C ALA A 602 -9.84 7.12 34.64
N ILE A 603 -9.22 6.72 33.53
CA ILE A 603 -8.68 7.64 32.52
C ILE A 603 -9.54 7.51 31.27
N ARG A 604 -10.02 8.63 30.74
CA ARG A 604 -10.72 8.69 29.46
C ARG A 604 -9.76 9.23 28.41
N THR A 605 -9.46 8.41 27.41
CA THR A 605 -8.76 8.84 26.20
C THR A 605 -9.78 9.13 25.10
N VAL A 606 -9.67 10.30 24.46
CA VAL A 606 -10.53 10.70 23.34
C VAL A 606 -9.64 10.99 22.14
N GLN A 607 -10.04 10.51 20.97
CA GLN A 607 -9.37 10.91 19.72
C GLN A 607 -9.73 12.36 19.39
N PRO A 608 -8.80 13.15 18.83
CA PRO A 608 -9.12 14.46 18.28
C PRO A 608 -10.19 14.31 17.19
N SER A 609 -11.35 14.91 17.38
CA SER A 609 -12.50 14.85 16.47
C SER A 609 -13.38 16.07 16.71
N GLU A 610 -14.20 16.43 15.73
CA GLU A 610 -15.37 17.28 16.00
C GLU A 610 -16.22 16.61 17.09
N ALA A 611 -16.78 17.43 18.00
CA ALA A 611 -17.55 16.97 19.14
C ALA A 611 -18.88 16.35 18.68
N ALA A 612 -18.87 15.04 18.39
CA ALA A 612 -20.03 14.33 17.83
C ALA A 612 -20.85 13.54 18.89
N GLY A 613 -20.34 13.36 20.11
CA GLY A 613 -21.00 12.57 21.15
C GLY A 613 -21.20 13.34 22.44
N THR A 614 -22.46 13.62 22.81
CA THR A 614 -22.82 14.28 24.07
C THR A 614 -22.91 13.33 25.27
N ASP A 615 -23.02 12.01 25.04
CA ASP A 615 -23.30 11.04 26.11
C ASP A 615 -22.37 9.83 26.07
N TYR A 616 -21.45 9.75 27.04
CA TYR A 616 -20.62 8.57 27.30
C TYR A 616 -21.01 7.96 28.64
N ALA A 617 -21.31 6.67 28.66
CA ALA A 617 -21.60 5.93 29.88
C ALA A 617 -20.60 4.77 30.04
N PHE A 618 -20.12 4.56 31.26
CA PHE A 618 -19.34 3.38 31.64
C PHE A 618 -19.85 2.83 32.97
N GLU A 619 -19.73 1.53 33.18
CA GLU A 619 -20.10 0.86 34.42
C GLU A 619 -18.84 0.29 35.08
N LEU A 620 -18.69 0.52 36.39
CA LEU A 620 -17.69 -0.14 37.22
C LEU A 620 -18.37 -1.18 38.09
N LEU A 621 -17.87 -2.41 38.02
CA LEU A 621 -18.39 -3.51 38.80
C LEU A 621 -17.27 -4.09 39.66
N THR A 622 -17.42 -3.97 40.98
CA THR A 622 -16.56 -4.67 41.94
C THR A 622 -16.99 -6.13 42.02
N ARG A 623 -16.02 -7.04 41.92
CA ARG A 623 -16.23 -8.48 42.11
C ARG A 623 -15.48 -8.91 43.37
N GLY A 624 -16.12 -9.75 44.17
CA GLY A 624 -15.51 -10.43 45.29
C GLY A 624 -16.31 -11.69 45.56
N ASP A 625 -15.64 -12.72 46.07
CA ASP A 625 -16.34 -13.90 46.56
C ASP A 625 -17.02 -13.54 47.89
N VAL A 626 -18.29 -13.92 48.03
CA VAL A 626 -18.90 -14.03 49.35
C VAL A 626 -18.36 -15.32 49.94
N ASP A 627 -17.61 -15.22 51.03
CA ASP A 627 -17.14 -16.37 51.79
C ASP A 627 -18.38 -17.20 52.21
N ARG A 628 -18.68 -18.26 51.45
CA ARG A 628 -19.72 -19.21 51.82
C ARG A 628 -19.08 -20.08 52.89
N PRO A 629 -19.58 -20.08 54.14
CA PRO A 629 -19.08 -21.02 55.14
C PRO A 629 -19.17 -22.42 54.53
N PRO A 630 -18.14 -23.29 54.71
CA PRO A 630 -18.15 -24.61 54.15
C PRO A 630 -19.46 -25.29 54.57
N THR A 631 -20.23 -25.75 53.57
CA THR A 631 -21.35 -26.64 53.84
C THR A 631 -20.80 -27.83 54.62
N ASN A 632 -21.48 -28.20 55.72
CA ASN A 632 -21.13 -29.36 56.53
C ASN A 632 -20.69 -30.51 55.60
N PRO A 633 -19.58 -31.20 55.91
CA PRO A 633 -19.13 -32.33 55.10
C PRO A 633 -20.31 -33.28 54.94
N GLN A 634 -20.73 -33.50 53.69
CA GLN A 634 -21.71 -34.53 53.44
C GLN A 634 -21.08 -35.84 53.89
N THR A 635 -21.67 -36.44 54.92
CA THR A 635 -21.40 -37.82 55.30
C THR A 635 -21.61 -38.66 54.05
N ILE A 636 -20.52 -39.26 53.56
CA ILE A 636 -20.52 -40.27 52.49
C ILE A 636 -21.43 -41.43 52.89
#